data_AF-A0A7U9X2V1-F1
#
_entry.id   AF-A0A7U9X2V1-F1
#
_cell.length_a   1.000
_cell.length_b   1.000
_cell.length_c   1.000
_cell.angle_alpha   90.00
_cell.angle_beta   90.00
_cell.angle_gamma   90.00
#
_symmetry.space_group_name_H-M   'P 1'
#
loop_
_entity.id
_entity.type
_entity.pdbx_description
1 polymer ?
#
loop_
_entity_poly.entity_id
_entity_poly.type
_entity_poly.pdbx_seq_one_letter_code
_entity_poly.pdbx_strand_id
1 'polypeptide(L)' 'MVKLNILNMKNFLDTVNSCTGKVNMLCPDGKKQNINGEEKIQGSLWRQYFQNKNCLWLVLEIPNPTDYMNIVSYYAGDC' A
#
# COMPACT_ATOMS: atom_id res chain seq x y z
N MET A 1 3.10 12.30 0.39
CA MET A 1 3.09 11.05 1.18
C MET A 1 1.73 10.91 1.84
N VAL A 2 1.21 9.69 1.96
CA VAL A 2 -0.06 9.40 2.63
C VAL A 2 0.16 8.32 3.69
N LYS A 3 -0.47 8.47 4.86
CA LYS A 3 -0.41 7.50 5.96
C LYS A 3 -1.75 6.78 6.01
N LEU A 4 -1.73 5.46 5.94
CA LEU A 4 -2.93 4.64 5.83
C LEU A 4 -2.89 3.50 6.86
N ASN A 5 -4.05 3.15 7.39
CA ASN A 5 -4.20 1.92 8.15
C ASN A 5 -4.98 0.89 7.32
N ILE A 6 -4.28 -0.12 6.82
CA ILE A 6 -4.85 -1.11 5.90
C ILE A 6 -5.63 -2.15 6.71
N LEU A 7 -6.95 -2.16 6.54
CA LEU A 7 -7.89 -3.10 7.16
C LEU A 7 -8.33 -4.21 6.20
N ASN A 8 -8.14 -4.02 4.90
CA ASN A 8 -8.41 -5.02 3.87
C ASN A 8 -7.22 -5.12 2.90
N MET A 9 -6.27 -5.98 3.24
CA MET A 9 -5.04 -6.15 2.45
C MET A 9 -5.31 -6.59 1.00
N LYS A 10 -6.38 -7.36 0.74
CA LYS A 10 -6.71 -7.80 -0.61
C LYS A 10 -7.11 -6.62 -1.50
N ASN A 11 -8.13 -5.87 -1.09
CA ASN A 11 -8.59 -4.70 -1.86
C ASN A 11 -7.48 -3.65 -2.01
N PHE A 12 -6.67 -3.46 -0.96
CA PHE A 12 -5.51 -2.59 -1.02
C PHE A 12 -4.51 -3.01 -2.11
N LEU A 13 -4.08 -4.27 -2.12
CA LEU A 13 -3.10 -4.75 -3.11
C LEU A 13 -3.68 -4.80 -4.53
N ASP A 14 -4.97 -5.12 -4.69
CA ASP A 14 -5.66 -5.03 -5.98
C ASP A 14 -5.65 -3.59 -6.51
N THR A 15 -5.88 -2.59 -5.65
CA THR A 15 -5.80 -1.17 -6.00
C THR A 15 -4.36 -0.77 -6.35
N VAL A 16 -3.37 -1.19 -5.55
CA VAL A 16 -1.94 -0.93 -5.82
C VAL A 16 -1.52 -1.51 -7.16
N ASN A 17 -1.95 -2.73 -7.50
CA ASN A 17 -1.63 -3.39 -8.76
C ASN A 17 -2.35 -2.79 -9.97
N SER A 18 -3.42 -2.01 -9.75
CA SER A 18 -4.08 -1.23 -10.80
C SER A 18 -3.37 0.09 -11.13
N CYS A 19 -2.42 0.51 -10.29
CA CYS A 19 -1.67 1.75 -10.49
C CYS A 19 -0.72 1.63 -11.69
N THR A 20 -0.53 2.74 -12.41
CA THR A 20 0.33 2.77 -13.60
C THR A 20 1.80 3.05 -13.26
N GLY A 21 2.04 3.81 -12.21
CA GLY A 21 3.35 4.20 -11.72
C GLY A 21 3.79 3.44 -10.47
N LYS A 22 4.95 3.83 -9.95
CA LYS A 22 5.46 3.28 -8.70
C LYS A 22 4.56 3.68 -7.54
N VAL A 23 4.30 2.71 -6.66
CA VAL A 23 3.72 2.95 -5.34
C VAL A 23 4.81 2.58 -4.34
N ASN A 24 5.45 3.56 -3.73
CA ASN A 24 6.56 3.30 -2.83
C ASN A 24 6.07 3.28 -1.38
N MET A 25 6.35 2.19 -0.68
CA MET A 25 6.28 2.14 0.78
C MET A 25 7.54 2.79 1.37
N LEU A 26 7.37 3.65 2.37
CA LEU A 26 8.46 4.17 3.18
C LEU A 26 8.72 3.24 4.36
N CYS A 27 9.88 2.59 4.38
CA CYS A 27 10.33 1.73 5.45
C CYS A 27 10.77 2.55 6.69
N PRO A 28 10.78 1.96 7.89
CA PRO A 28 11.29 2.61 9.10
C PRO A 28 12.75 3.07 8.99
N ASP A 29 13.56 2.42 8.15
CA ASP A 29 14.95 2.80 7.87
C ASP A 29 15.08 3.97 6.86
N GLY A 30 13.96 4.58 6.46
CA GLY A 30 13.89 5.68 5.50
C GLY A 30 13.99 5.27 4.04
N LYS A 31 14.19 3.97 3.74
CA LYS A 31 14.23 3.49 2.35
C LYS A 31 12.83 3.45 1.74
N LYS A 32 12.79 3.61 0.43
CA LYS A 32 11.58 3.49 -0.39
C LYS A 32 11.62 2.15 -1.12
N GLN A 33 10.54 1.39 -1.02
CA GLN A 33 10.39 0.13 -1.74
C GLN A 33 9.11 0.19 -2.57
N ASN A 34 9.24 -0.03 -3.88
CA ASN A 34 8.07 -0.16 -4.74
C ASN A 34 7.29 -1.42 -4.32
N ILE A 35 5.96 -1.29 -4.25
CA ILE A 35 5.06 -2.42 -3.97
C ILE A 35 4.16 -2.76 -5.14
N ASN A 36 4.03 -1.88 -6.14
CA ASN A 36 3.22 -2.15 -7.33
C ASN A 36 3.83 -3.29 -8.17
N GLY A 37 3.11 -4.40 -8.31
CA GLY A 37 3.53 -5.60 -9.06
C GLY A 37 4.65 -6.41 -8.40
N GLU A 38 5.09 -6.07 -7.19
CA GLU A 38 6.26 -6.69 -6.55
C GLU A 38 5.84 -7.84 -5.61
N GLU A 39 5.57 -9.02 -6.17
CA GLU A 39 5.00 -10.18 -5.47
C GLU A 39 5.75 -10.56 -4.18
N LYS A 40 7.10 -10.51 -4.19
CA LYS A 40 7.91 -10.85 -3.00
C LYS A 40 7.66 -9.89 -1.85
N ILE A 41 7.54 -8.59 -2.15
CA ILE A 41 7.30 -7.56 -1.15
C ILE A 41 5.85 -7.64 -0.68
N GLN A 42 4.91 -7.83 -1.60
CA GLN A 42 3.49 -8.03 -1.26
C GLN A 42 3.26 -9.27 -0.39
N GLY A 43 3.98 -10.37 -0.65
CA GLY A 43 3.96 -11.57 0.21
C GLY A 43 4.46 -11.30 1.63
N SER A 44 5.46 -10.43 1.80
CA SER A 44 5.91 -9.97 3.12
C SER A 44 4.86 -9.11 3.82
N LEU A 45 4.18 -8.21 3.07
CA LEU A 45 3.10 -7.38 3.61
C LEU A 45 1.93 -8.23 4.11
N TRP A 46 1.53 -9.27 3.38
CA TRP A 46 0.52 -10.23 3.82
C TRP A 46 0.88 -10.88 5.15
N ARG A 47 2.12 -11.36 5.29
CA ARG A 47 2.59 -11.98 6.54
C ARG A 47 2.52 -11.00 7.71
N GLN A 48 3.00 -9.77 7.51
CA GLN A 48 2.95 -8.72 8.53
C GLN A 48 1.51 -8.35 8.90
N TYR A 49 0.61 -8.26 7.93
CA TYR A 49 -0.80 -7.97 8.16
C TYR A 49 -1.49 -9.02 9.04
N PHE A 50 -1.28 -10.32 8.75
CA PHE A 50 -1.83 -11.39 9.59
C PHE A 50 -1.20 -11.41 10.99
N GLN A 51 0.10 -11.17 11.11
CA GLN A 51 0.79 -11.06 12.39
C GLN A 51 0.26 -9.89 13.24
N ASN A 52 -0.15 -8.80 12.60
CA ASN A 52 -0.70 -7.60 13.22
C ASN A 52 -2.24 -7.62 13.35
N LYS A 53 -2.84 -8.81 13.50
CA LYS A 53 -4.29 -8.99 13.72
C LYS A 53 -5.15 -8.37 12.61
N ASN A 54 -4.75 -8.59 11.35
CA ASN A 54 -5.44 -8.09 10.16
C ASN A 54 -5.48 -6.55 10.07
N CYS A 55 -4.38 -5.91 10.47
CA CYS A 55 -4.24 -4.46 10.43
C CYS A 55 -2.79 -4.12 10.08
N LEU A 56 -2.54 -3.18 9.16
CA LEU A 56 -1.18 -2.77 8.84
C LEU A 56 -1.07 -1.27 8.58
N TRP A 57 -0.25 -0.58 9.36
CA TRP A 57 0.01 0.84 9.17
C TRP A 57 1.14 1.05 8.16
N LEU A 58 0.88 1.79 7.09
CA LEU A 58 1.83 2.05 6.01
C LEU A 58 1.93 3.55 5.69
N VAL A 59 3.12 3.97 5.27
CA VAL A 59 3.36 5.30 4.70
C VAL A 59 3.72 5.12 3.24
N LEU A 60 2.96 5.76 2.35
CA LEU A 60 3.13 5.64 0.91
C LEU A 60 3.60 6.96 0.29
N GLU A 61 4.50 6.84 -0.68
CA GLU A 61 4.84 7.86 -1.64
C GLU A 61 4.42 7.41 -3.04
N ILE A 62 3.49 8.15 -3.63
CA ILE A 62 2.91 7.85 -4.94
C ILE A 62 3.17 9.07 -5.82
N PRO A 63 4.17 9.01 -6.74
CA PRO A 63 4.54 10.16 -7.55
C PRO A 63 3.48 10.54 -8.60
N ASN A 64 2.70 9.57 -9.06
CA ASN A 64 1.66 9.77 -10.06
C ASN A 64 0.38 10.30 -9.39
N PRO A 65 -0.15 11.49 -9.78
CA PRO A 65 -1.34 12.07 -9.17
C PRO A 65 -2.61 11.24 -9.34
N THR A 66 -2.79 10.57 -10.50
CA THR A 66 -3.95 9.71 -10.76
C THR A 66 -3.92 8.48 -9.86
N ASP A 67 -2.77 7.81 -9.77
CA ASP A 67 -2.59 6.67 -8.87
C ASP A 67 -2.77 7.06 -7.40
N TYR A 68 -2.30 8.27 -7.02
CA TYR A 68 -2.52 8.82 -5.68
C TYR A 68 -4.01 8.94 -5.38
N MET A 69 -4.79 9.51 -6.30
CA MET A 69 -6.23 9.66 -6.13
C MET A 69 -6.96 8.30 -6.08
N ASN A 70 -6.51 7.31 -6.86
CA ASN A 70 -7.07 5.95 -6.80
C ASN A 70 -6.88 5.32 -5.41
N ILE A 71 -5.68 5.42 -4.84
CA ILE A 71 -5.38 4.88 -3.50
C ILE A 71 -6.16 5.62 -2.41
N VAL A 72 -6.28 6.94 -2.50
CA VAL A 72 -7.07 7.74 -1.55
C VAL A 72 -8.56 7.40 -1.66
N SER A 73 -9.08 7.22 -2.87
CA SER A 73 -10.49 6.86 -3.10
C SER A 73 -10.82 5.47 -2.57
N TYR A 74 -9.91 4.50 -2.74
CA TYR A 74 -10.00 3.19 -2.08
C TYR A 74 -10.15 3.38 -0.56
N TYR A 75 -9.23 4.14 0.05
CA TYR A 75 -9.21 4.30 1.50
C TYR A 75 -10.46 5.01 2.05
N ALA A 76 -11.00 5.98 1.32
CA ALA A 76 -12.22 6.69 1.72
C ALA A 76 -13.49 5.81 1.63
N GLY A 77 -13.49 4.76 0.81
CA GLY A 77 -14.61 3.84 0.65
C GLY A 77 -14.52 2.55 1.48
N ASP A 78 -13.32 2.17 1.92
CA ASP A 78 -13.05 0.96 2.71
C ASP A 78 -13.01 1.23 4.23
N CYS A 79 -13.20 2.49 4.65
CA CYS A 79 -13.13 2.96 6.02
C CYS A 79 -14.48 3.48 6.56
#